data_AF-A0A7S2EWH5-F1
#
_entry.id   AF-A0A7S2EWH5-F1
#
_cell.length_a   1.000
_cell.length_b   1.000
_cell.length_c   1.000
_cell.angle_alpha   90.00
_cell.angle_beta   90.00
_cell.angle_gamma   90.00
#
_symmetry.space_group_name_H-M   'P 1'
#
loop_
_entity.id
_entity.type
_entity.pdbx_description
1 polymer ?
#
loop_
_entity_poly.entity_id
_entity_poly.type
_entity_poly.pdbx_seq_one_letter_code
_entity_poly.pdbx_strand_id
1 'polypeptide(L)'
;REVTDLVSYVDFMPTILDLADVEVPEGRTFHGTSLGPLLRGWEQVELRDRIVVTDTQRVARPVKWHRSCVMKNRWRLINGGELYDLDADPSQTADASARHPDLVKELRGAYEKWWDVVSEQFDR
;
A
#
# COMPACT_ATOMS: atom_id res chain seq x y z
N ARG A 1 -8.80 16.63 14.02
CA ARG A 1 -7.63 16.72 13.12
C ARG A 1 -7.92 15.88 11.90
N GLU A 2 -7.58 16.36 10.72
CA GLU A 2 -7.60 15.58 9.47
C GLU A 2 -6.25 14.89 9.28
N VAL A 3 -6.26 13.68 8.70
CA VAL A 3 -5.08 12.90 8.34
C VAL A 3 -5.14 12.66 6.84
N THR A 4 -4.15 13.16 6.12
CA THR A 4 -4.01 13.01 4.65
C THR A 4 -2.98 11.96 4.26
N ASP A 5 -2.25 11.39 5.23
CA ASP A 5 -1.26 10.35 5.00
C ASP A 5 -1.92 9.07 4.46
N LEU A 6 -1.17 8.30 3.66
CA LEU A 6 -1.67 7.05 3.10
C LEU A 6 -1.83 6.00 4.22
N VAL A 7 -3.08 5.63 4.52
CA VAL A 7 -3.43 4.55 5.45
C VAL A 7 -4.12 3.41 4.72
N SER A 8 -4.08 2.20 5.30
CA SER A 8 -4.65 1.00 4.69
C SER A 8 -5.28 0.09 5.73
N TYR A 9 -6.14 -0.84 5.28
CA TYR A 9 -6.79 -1.81 6.14
C TYR A 9 -5.79 -2.72 6.90
N VAL A 10 -4.59 -2.93 6.34
CA VAL A 10 -3.53 -3.71 7.00
C VAL A 10 -2.99 -3.06 8.26
N ASP A 11 -3.25 -1.76 8.46
CA ASP A 11 -2.82 -1.01 9.64
C ASP A 11 -3.73 -1.24 10.85
N PHE A 12 -4.95 -1.76 10.65
CA PHE A 12 -5.90 -1.95 11.75
C PHE A 12 -5.39 -2.92 12.82
N MET A 13 -4.86 -4.08 12.41
CA MET A 13 -4.36 -5.07 13.37
C MET A 13 -3.24 -4.53 14.26
N PRO A 14 -2.11 -3.99 13.74
CA PRO A 14 -1.08 -3.42 14.61
C PRO A 14 -1.57 -2.21 15.41
N THR A 15 -2.55 -1.43 14.90
CA THR A 15 -3.15 -0.32 15.65
C THR A 15 -3.95 -0.82 16.85
N ILE A 16 -4.78 -1.85 16.68
CA ILE A 16 -5.58 -2.42 17.77
C ILE A 16 -4.68 -2.99 18.87
N LEU A 17 -3.60 -3.67 18.49
CA LEU A 17 -2.64 -4.25 19.43
C LEU A 17 -1.91 -3.16 20.25
N ASP A 18 -1.45 -2.08 19.60
CA ASP A 18 -0.87 -0.90 20.28
C ASP A 18 -1.88 -0.29 21.27
N LEU A 19 -3.12 -0.03 20.83
CA LEU A 19 -4.13 0.58 21.68
C LEU A 19 -4.58 -0.30 22.85
N ALA A 20 -4.49 -1.62 22.70
CA ALA A 20 -4.85 -2.59 23.72
C ALA A 20 -3.68 -3.00 24.63
N ASP A 21 -2.48 -2.45 24.40
CA ASP A 21 -1.24 -2.80 25.13
C ASP A 21 -0.93 -4.30 25.05
N VAL A 22 -1.12 -4.89 23.86
CA VAL A 22 -0.85 -6.31 23.60
C VAL A 22 0.49 -6.46 22.91
N GLU A 23 1.40 -7.19 23.56
CA GLU A 23 2.71 -7.51 22.98
C GLU A 23 2.59 -8.44 21.77
N VAL A 24 3.34 -8.11 20.71
CA VAL A 24 3.44 -8.94 19.50
C VAL A 24 4.54 -9.97 19.72
N PRO A 25 4.26 -11.28 19.60
CA PRO A 25 5.28 -12.31 19.74
C PRO A 25 6.44 -12.14 18.75
N GLU A 26 7.65 -12.50 19.17
CA GLU A 26 8.81 -12.50 18.29
C GLU A 26 8.56 -13.33 17.02
N GLY A 27 8.98 -12.79 15.87
CA GLY A 27 8.80 -13.43 14.57
C GLY A 27 7.44 -13.20 13.91
N ARG A 28 6.47 -12.56 14.57
CA ARG A 28 5.22 -12.12 13.92
C ARG A 28 5.43 -10.75 13.27
N THR A 29 5.19 -10.68 11.95
CA THR A 29 5.21 -9.43 11.19
C THR A 29 3.82 -9.06 10.69
N PHE A 30 3.63 -7.77 10.41
CA PHE A 30 2.44 -7.23 9.76
C PHE A 30 2.86 -6.43 8.53
N HIS A 31 1.99 -6.40 7.50
CA HIS A 31 2.20 -5.52 6.34
C HIS A 31 1.91 -4.04 6.67
N GLY A 32 1.10 -3.78 7.70
CA GLY A 32 0.78 -2.44 8.16
C GLY A 32 1.60 -2.00 9.36
N THR A 33 1.34 -0.77 9.80
CA THR A 33 1.93 -0.17 11.01
C THR A 33 0.85 0.40 11.90
N SER A 34 1.12 0.61 13.20
CA SER A 34 0.15 1.24 14.09
C SER A 34 -0.09 2.69 13.69
N LEU A 35 -1.37 3.09 13.65
CA LEU A 35 -1.83 4.47 13.49
C LEU A 35 -2.06 5.16 14.85
N GLY A 36 -1.74 4.50 15.97
CA GLY A 36 -1.85 5.04 17.32
C GLY A 36 -1.22 6.43 17.49
N PRO A 37 -0.02 6.71 16.94
CA PRO A 37 0.56 8.06 16.94
C PRO A 37 -0.37 9.11 16.31
N LEU A 38 -0.96 8.82 15.15
CA LEU A 38 -1.88 9.74 14.47
C LEU A 38 -3.14 10.00 15.29
N LEU A 39 -3.70 8.96 15.93
CA LEU A 39 -4.87 9.08 16.81
C LEU A 39 -4.60 9.96 18.03
N ARG A 40 -3.36 9.94 18.55
CA ARG A 40 -2.88 10.79 19.65
C ARG A 40 -2.51 12.21 19.19
N GLY A 41 -2.65 12.51 17.90
CA GLY A 41 -2.35 13.82 17.34
C GLY A 41 -0.87 14.04 17.03
N TRP A 42 -0.06 12.99 16.93
CA TRP A 42 1.36 13.09 16.55
C TRP A 42 1.56 12.96 15.04
N GLU A 43 2.73 13.36 14.55
CA GLU A 43 3.14 13.08 13.17
C GLU A 43 3.74 11.67 13.07
N GLN A 44 3.60 11.06 11.89
CA GLN A 44 4.19 9.75 11.60
C GLN A 44 4.86 9.81 10.23
N VAL A 45 6.09 10.33 10.21
CA VAL A 45 6.86 10.62 9.00
C VAL A 45 7.03 9.39 8.10
N GLU A 46 7.13 8.20 8.68
CA GLU A 46 7.25 6.92 7.96
C GLU A 46 6.09 6.65 6.99
N LEU A 47 4.90 7.22 7.22
CA LEU A 47 3.76 7.05 6.32
C LEU A 47 3.90 7.87 5.03
N ARG A 48 4.79 8.87 4.99
CA ARG A 48 4.97 9.76 3.83
C ARG A 48 5.72 9.12 2.67
N ASP A 49 6.50 8.06 2.90
CA ASP A 49 7.23 7.38 1.83
C ASP A 49 6.83 5.91 1.67
N ARG A 50 5.83 5.45 2.43
CA ARG A 50 5.35 4.07 2.34
C ARG A 50 4.71 3.78 0.99
N ILE A 51 4.81 2.52 0.60
CA ILE A 51 4.11 1.96 -0.56
C ILE A 51 3.14 0.89 -0.07
N VAL A 52 1.89 0.95 -0.54
CA VAL A 52 0.85 -0.04 -0.25
C VAL A 52 0.38 -0.68 -1.54
N VAL A 53 0.25 -2.00 -1.54
CA VAL A 53 -0.30 -2.74 -2.68
C VAL A 53 -1.67 -3.30 -2.30
N THR A 54 -2.62 -3.18 -3.22
CA THR A 54 -3.89 -3.91 -3.18
C THR A 54 -4.14 -4.56 -4.53
N ASP A 55 -4.79 -5.72 -4.52
CA ASP A 55 -5.27 -6.36 -5.74
C ASP A 55 -6.65 -6.99 -5.53
N THR A 56 -7.27 -7.42 -6.64
CA THR A 56 -8.50 -8.18 -6.60
C THR A 56 -8.43 -9.29 -7.63
N GLN A 57 -8.08 -10.48 -7.15
CA GLN A 57 -7.85 -11.63 -8.02
C GLN A 57 -9.17 -12.25 -8.54
N ARG A 58 -10.10 -12.64 -7.66
CA ARG A 58 -11.39 -13.31 -8.03
C ARG A 58 -11.25 -14.44 -9.06
N VAL A 59 -10.09 -15.09 -9.07
CA VAL A 59 -9.74 -16.22 -9.94
C VAL A 59 -9.11 -17.32 -9.08
N ALA A 60 -9.21 -18.57 -9.52
CA ALA A 60 -8.72 -19.73 -8.77
C ALA A 60 -7.18 -19.73 -8.62
N ARG A 61 -6.46 -19.17 -9.59
CA ARG A 61 -5.01 -19.03 -9.55
C ARG A 61 -4.66 -17.55 -9.72
N PRO A 62 -4.09 -16.90 -8.70
CA PRO A 62 -3.71 -15.50 -8.77
C PRO A 62 -2.84 -15.20 -9.99
N VAL A 63 -3.12 -14.08 -10.66
CA VAL A 63 -2.39 -13.62 -11.83
C VAL A 63 -1.68 -12.32 -11.48
N LYS A 64 -0.39 -12.28 -11.78
CA LYS A 64 0.44 -11.09 -11.55
C LYS A 64 -0.15 -9.88 -12.28
N TRP A 65 -0.10 -8.73 -11.63
CA TRP A 65 -0.64 -7.45 -12.11
C TRP A 65 -2.17 -7.40 -12.30
N HIS A 66 -2.92 -8.46 -11.98
CA HIS A 66 -4.36 -8.51 -12.21
C HIS A 66 -5.13 -7.62 -11.23
N ARG A 67 -5.77 -6.57 -11.76
CA ARG A 67 -6.59 -5.61 -10.99
C ARG A 67 -5.86 -5.11 -9.75
N SER A 68 -4.61 -4.72 -9.96
CA SER A 68 -3.70 -4.29 -8.90
C SER A 68 -3.57 -2.77 -8.88
N CYS A 69 -3.35 -2.23 -7.70
CA CYS A 69 -3.05 -0.82 -7.47
C CYS A 69 -1.89 -0.70 -6.49
N VAL A 70 -0.82 -0.04 -6.92
CA VAL A 70 0.33 0.30 -6.09
C VAL A 70 0.22 1.78 -5.73
N MET A 71 0.24 2.08 -4.44
CA MET A 71 -0.09 3.38 -3.89
C MET A 71 1.11 3.98 -3.16
N LYS A 72 1.44 5.24 -3.47
CA LYS A 72 2.43 6.05 -2.73
C LYS A 72 1.92 7.48 -2.62
N ASN A 73 1.54 7.90 -1.42
CA ASN A 73 0.85 9.18 -1.18
C ASN A 73 -0.33 9.38 -2.14
N ARG A 74 -0.28 10.42 -2.99
CA ARG A 74 -1.26 10.75 -4.02
C ARG A 74 -1.22 9.84 -5.25
N TRP A 75 -0.14 9.10 -5.46
CA TRP A 75 0.10 8.36 -6.69
C TRP A 75 -0.57 6.99 -6.68
N ARG A 76 -1.18 6.61 -7.81
CA ARG A 76 -1.80 5.30 -8.04
C ARG A 76 -1.26 4.71 -9.33
N LEU A 77 -0.50 3.61 -9.22
CA LEU A 77 -0.09 2.82 -10.38
C LEU A 77 -1.06 1.65 -10.54
N ILE A 78 -1.83 1.69 -11.62
CA ILE A 78 -2.88 0.72 -11.95
C ILE A 78 -2.30 -0.34 -12.89
N ASN A 79 -2.44 -1.60 -12.50
CA ASN A 79 -2.01 -2.78 -13.26
C ASN A 79 -0.55 -2.72 -13.78
N GLY A 80 0.30 -1.94 -13.12
CA GLY A 80 1.69 -1.74 -13.49
C GLY A 80 1.93 -0.85 -14.72
N GLY A 81 0.88 -0.29 -15.32
CA GLY A 81 0.96 0.43 -16.60
C GLY A 81 0.60 1.92 -16.49
N GLU A 82 -0.53 2.23 -15.85
CA GLU A 82 -1.10 3.58 -15.84
C GLU A 82 -0.87 4.24 -14.49
N LEU A 83 -0.38 5.48 -14.49
CA LEU A 83 -0.04 6.21 -13.26
C LEU A 83 -0.92 7.46 -13.14
N TYR A 84 -1.62 7.59 -12.02
CA TYR A 84 -2.51 8.72 -11.76
C TYR A 84 -2.07 9.50 -10.51
N ASP A 85 -2.20 10.83 -10.57
CA ASP A 85 -2.04 11.75 -9.44
C ASP A 85 -3.43 12.09 -8.89
N LEU A 86 -3.79 11.57 -7.71
CA LEU A 86 -5.11 11.80 -7.12
C LEU A 86 -5.32 13.22 -6.60
N ASP A 87 -4.28 14.02 -6.37
CA ASP A 87 -4.45 15.41 -5.94
C ASP A 87 -4.91 16.27 -7.13
N ALA A 88 -4.41 15.96 -8.33
CA ALA A 88 -4.74 16.69 -9.55
C ALA A 88 -5.90 16.05 -10.36
N ASP A 89 -6.05 14.73 -10.28
CA ASP A 89 -7.04 13.94 -11.02
C ASP A 89 -7.64 12.83 -10.14
N PRO A 90 -8.56 13.19 -9.21
CA PRO A 90 -9.28 12.22 -8.38
C PRO A 90 -10.06 11.17 -9.18
N SER A 91 -10.44 11.50 -10.43
CA SER A 91 -11.19 10.63 -11.34
C SER A 91 -10.33 9.61 -12.08
N GLN A 92 -9.00 9.74 -12.05
CA GLN A 92 -8.05 8.86 -12.75
C GLN A 92 -8.34 8.74 -14.25
N THR A 93 -8.37 9.88 -14.92
CA THR A 93 -8.64 10.02 -16.37
C THR A 93 -7.42 10.44 -17.18
N ALA A 94 -6.38 10.98 -16.54
CA ALA A 94 -5.20 11.53 -17.19
C ALA A 94 -3.94 10.73 -16.79
N ASP A 95 -3.59 9.72 -17.59
CA ASP A 95 -2.38 8.93 -17.37
C ASP A 95 -1.12 9.80 -17.40
N ALA A 96 -0.31 9.70 -16.35
CA ALA A 96 0.94 10.39 -16.15
C ALA A 96 2.17 9.46 -16.27
N SER A 97 1.98 8.18 -16.58
CA SER A 97 3.03 7.15 -16.63
C SER A 97 4.25 7.58 -17.47
N ALA A 98 4.02 8.08 -18.69
CA ALA A 98 5.07 8.51 -19.61
C ALA A 98 5.85 9.74 -19.10
N ARG A 99 5.25 10.56 -18.22
CA ARG A 99 5.89 11.76 -17.64
C ARG A 99 6.67 11.45 -16.37
N HIS A 100 6.42 10.30 -15.73
CA HIS A 100 7.07 9.90 -14.48
C HIS A 100 7.63 8.46 -14.55
N PRO A 101 8.50 8.15 -15.52
CA PRO A 101 9.00 6.78 -15.73
C PRO A 101 9.77 6.22 -14.52
N ASP A 102 10.50 7.07 -13.79
CA ASP A 102 11.24 6.66 -12.60
C ASP A 102 10.31 6.24 -11.45
N LEU A 103 9.20 6.96 -11.26
CA LEU A 103 8.19 6.61 -10.26
C LEU A 103 7.46 5.33 -10.65
N VAL A 104 7.12 5.17 -11.94
CA VAL A 104 6.56 3.90 -12.43
C VAL A 104 7.52 2.74 -12.13
N LYS A 105 8.82 2.91 -12.40
CA LYS A 105 9.84 1.89 -12.11
C LYS A 105 9.92 1.58 -10.61
N GLU A 106 9.90 2.60 -9.76
CA GLU A 106 9.91 2.45 -8.30
C GLU A 106 8.71 1.63 -7.81
N LEU A 107 7.49 2.05 -8.18
CA LEU A 107 6.25 1.39 -7.78
C LEU A 107 6.15 -0.03 -8.34
N ARG A 108 6.67 -0.25 -9.56
CA ARG A 108 6.81 -1.61 -10.11
C ARG A 108 7.73 -2.47 -9.25
N GLY A 109 8.91 -1.96 -8.89
CA GLY A 109 9.83 -2.67 -8.02
C GLY A 109 9.23 -3.01 -6.64
N ALA A 110 8.41 -2.12 -6.08
CA ALA A 110 7.72 -2.37 -4.82
C ALA A 110 6.64 -3.47 -4.95
N TYR A 111 5.89 -3.48 -6.05
CA TYR A 111 4.94 -4.56 -6.34
C TYR A 111 5.62 -5.92 -6.48
N GLU A 112 6.75 -5.98 -7.19
CA GLU A 112 7.49 -7.23 -7.37
C GLU A 112 7.89 -7.85 -6.02
N LYS A 113 8.43 -7.03 -5.11
CA LYS A 113 8.76 -7.45 -3.73
C LYS A 113 7.53 -7.94 -2.96
N TRP A 114 6.40 -7.24 -3.09
CA TRP A 114 5.15 -7.64 -2.44
C TRP A 114 4.62 -8.96 -3.01
N TRP A 115 4.66 -9.13 -4.33
CA TRP A 115 4.21 -10.33 -5.02
C TRP A 115 5.01 -11.56 -4.59
N ASP A 116 6.32 -11.43 -4.46
CA ASP A 116 7.19 -12.51 -3.99
C ASP A 116 6.74 -13.02 -2.62
N VAL A 117 6.39 -12.12 -1.70
CA VAL A 117 5.89 -12.48 -0.35
C VAL A 117 4.52 -13.16 -0.40
N VAL A 118 3.54 -12.59 -1.13
CA VAL A 118 2.18 -13.15 -1.11
C VAL A 118 2.05 -14.44 -1.92
N SER A 119 2.90 -14.63 -2.93
CA SER A 119 2.84 -15.80 -3.81
C SER A 119 3.29 -17.10 -3.15
N GLU A 120 4.09 -17.04 -2.09
CA GLU A 120 4.46 -18.21 -1.27
C GLU A 120 3.26 -18.97 -0.70
N GLN A 121 2.11 -18.33 -0.62
CA GLN A 121 0.89 -18.89 -0.06
C GLN A 121 -0.06 -19.47 -1.12
N PHE A 122 0.21 -19.29 -2.41
CA PHE A 122 -0.76 -19.65 -3.46
C PHE A 122 -0.86 -21.15 -3.71
N ASP A 123 0.21 -21.90 -3.41
CA ASP A 123 0.29 -23.35 -3.57
C ASP A 123 0.11 -24.10 -2.23
N ARG A 124 -0.23 -23.39 -1.15
CA ARG A 124 -0.51 -23.99 0.17
C ARG A 124 -1.95 -24.46 0.31
#